data_AF-A0AA39CIH3-F1
#
_entry.id   AF-A0AA39CIH3-F1
#
_cell.length_a   1.000
_cell.length_b   1.000
_cell.length_c   1.000
_cell.angle_alpha   90.00
_cell.angle_beta   90.00
_cell.angle_gamma   90.00
#
_symmetry.space_group_name_H-M   'P 1'
#
loop_
_entity.id
_entity.type
_entity.pdbx_description
1 polymer ?
#
loop_
_entity_poly.entity_id
_entity_poly.type
_entity_poly.pdbx_seq_one_letter_code
_entity_poly.pdbx_strand_id
1 'polypeptide(L)'
;MPKLGLHVLRRVLTNLDSTLLSHNNGILLTIAPRRSPSHSRLHIAHENTRRRTLSSTPSYHQSKLNAINTKIIPPNSPYTTMVSNELPARELPAPTGHIGIVFTDIVKSTNIWEKDTNAMISAMKLHDDTIRSLTLSNSGYEVKQNGDGFMIAFPTATSAVQFCLDVQEKLLDEEWPKELLKLGPGKETTDSDGTVLFRGLQLRTSAHWGEPVTKWNEVIQRMDYLGPVVNRAARFVQVTEGGQIVVSEDFILQLQHEMQSQTPSEENEDPICTNNTDTDTDADTTNTSSSAPSSPPPSPDLNILRSKQLQDITTAQRFEIRELGDYEFQGLDHPQKLWFIVPRRLEGRVDHWHQVEHVSGVKGNVKP
;
A
#
# COMPACT_ATOMS: atom_id res chain seq x y z
N MET A 1 2.53 -0.79 -55.68
CA MET A 1 1.63 -1.88 -56.15
C MET A 1 2.48 -3.12 -56.41
N PRO A 2 1.98 -4.37 -56.29
CA PRO A 2 0.90 -4.90 -55.44
C PRO A 2 1.20 -6.28 -54.78
N LYS A 3 0.33 -6.67 -53.83
CA LYS A 3 -0.29 -8.00 -53.54
C LYS A 3 0.55 -9.26 -53.24
N LEU A 4 0.19 -9.92 -52.12
CA LEU A 4 -0.25 -11.34 -51.92
C LEU A 4 -0.13 -11.63 -50.41
N GLY A 5 -1.01 -12.31 -49.68
CA GLY A 5 -2.15 -13.17 -49.97
C GLY A 5 -2.29 -14.16 -48.79
N LEU A 6 -3.51 -14.29 -48.28
CA LEU A 6 -4.00 -15.11 -47.16
C LEU A 6 -3.61 -16.62 -47.23
N HIS A 7 -3.18 -17.23 -46.11
CA HIS A 7 -3.64 -18.54 -45.54
C HIS A 7 -2.57 -19.30 -44.69
N VAL A 8 -3.07 -19.90 -43.58
CA VAL A 8 -2.65 -21.07 -42.76
C VAL A 8 -2.81 -20.73 -41.25
N LEU A 9 -4.00 -20.88 -40.64
CA LEU A 9 -4.51 -22.02 -39.82
C LEU A 9 -3.62 -22.39 -38.59
N ARG A 10 -3.99 -22.09 -37.33
CA ARG A 10 -4.98 -22.70 -36.39
C ARG A 10 -4.54 -24.05 -35.77
N ARG A 11 -4.70 -24.14 -34.42
CA ARG A 11 -4.35 -25.21 -33.42
C ARG A 11 -2.94 -25.04 -32.84
N VAL A 12 -2.73 -24.99 -31.52
CA VAL A 12 -3.15 -25.95 -30.49
C VAL A 12 -3.40 -25.25 -29.13
N LEU A 13 -4.55 -25.54 -28.51
CA LEU A 13 -4.77 -25.53 -27.06
C LEU A 13 -5.06 -26.97 -26.63
N THR A 14 -4.92 -27.23 -25.32
CA THR A 14 -5.29 -28.43 -24.51
C THR A 14 -4.17 -29.46 -24.24
N ASN A 15 -3.61 -29.43 -23.03
CA ASN A 15 -3.79 -30.49 -22.01
C ASN A 15 -2.76 -30.33 -20.87
N LEU A 16 -3.24 -30.08 -19.65
CA LEU A 16 -2.54 -30.40 -18.41
C LEU A 16 -3.60 -30.88 -17.42
N ASP A 17 -3.60 -32.18 -17.14
CA ASP A 17 -4.44 -32.80 -16.14
C ASP A 17 -3.58 -33.70 -15.23
N SER A 18 -3.56 -33.30 -13.95
CA SER A 18 -3.78 -34.07 -12.71
C SER A 18 -3.26 -35.51 -12.48
N THR A 19 -2.89 -35.71 -11.20
CA THR A 19 -2.98 -36.92 -10.33
C THR A 19 -1.75 -37.78 -9.99
N LEU A 20 -1.37 -37.69 -8.70
CA LEU A 20 -1.21 -38.73 -7.66
C LEU A 20 -0.53 -40.07 -7.98
N LEU A 21 0.40 -40.49 -7.12
CA LEU A 21 0.54 -41.90 -6.71
C LEU A 21 1.20 -42.07 -5.33
N SER A 22 0.55 -42.90 -4.53
CA SER A 22 0.85 -43.30 -3.16
C SER A 22 1.63 -44.63 -3.08
N HIS A 23 2.42 -44.77 -2.01
CA HIS A 23 2.65 -45.97 -1.17
C HIS A 23 3.12 -47.34 -1.74
N ASN A 24 4.17 -47.81 -1.05
CA ASN A 24 4.45 -49.16 -0.52
C ASN A 24 5.28 -50.22 -1.31
N ASN A 25 6.39 -50.55 -0.63
CA ASN A 25 6.98 -51.87 -0.33
C ASN A 25 7.76 -52.67 -1.39
N GLY A 26 9.05 -52.89 -1.09
CA GLY A 26 9.61 -54.26 -1.12
C GLY A 26 11.03 -54.45 -1.67
N ILE A 27 12.01 -54.63 -0.76
CA ILE A 27 13.11 -55.63 -0.75
C ILE A 27 14.14 -55.57 -1.92
N LEU A 28 15.34 -55.00 -1.70
CA LEU A 28 16.62 -55.61 -1.26
C LEU A 28 17.30 -56.56 -2.27
N LEU A 29 18.48 -56.17 -2.77
CA LEU A 29 19.69 -57.02 -2.76
C LEU A 29 20.96 -56.21 -3.07
N THR A 30 21.81 -56.16 -2.05
CA THR A 30 23.23 -55.78 -2.04
C THR A 30 24.05 -56.58 -3.07
N ILE A 31 25.06 -55.95 -3.69
CA ILE A 31 26.43 -56.49 -3.86
C ILE A 31 27.37 -55.31 -4.15
N ALA A 32 28.34 -55.08 -3.26
CA ALA A 32 29.59 -54.38 -3.57
C ALA A 32 30.64 -55.42 -4.00
N PRO A 33 31.65 -55.05 -4.82
CA PRO A 33 32.96 -54.86 -4.21
C PRO A 33 33.88 -53.79 -4.83
N ARG A 34 34.64 -53.15 -3.92
CA ARG A 34 36.09 -52.82 -3.92
C ARG A 34 36.82 -52.32 -5.19
N ARG A 35 37.39 -51.09 -5.06
CA ARG A 35 38.84 -50.70 -5.03
C ARG A 35 39.82 -51.58 -5.84
N SER A 36 40.82 -51.11 -6.60
CA SER A 36 41.60 -49.85 -6.68
C SER A 36 42.72 -50.01 -7.77
N PRO A 37 43.92 -49.36 -7.77
CA PRO A 37 44.37 -48.41 -8.81
C PRO A 37 45.73 -48.74 -9.48
N SER A 38 46.21 -47.89 -10.41
CA SER A 38 47.64 -47.80 -10.82
C SER A 38 47.88 -46.48 -11.58
N HIS A 39 48.64 -45.51 -11.04
CA HIS A 39 50.11 -45.28 -11.20
C HIS A 39 50.52 -44.80 -12.61
N SER A 40 51.34 -43.77 -12.87
CA SER A 40 52.30 -42.90 -12.15
C SER A 40 52.57 -41.66 -13.06
N ARG A 41 53.23 -40.55 -12.69
CA ARG A 41 54.70 -40.45 -12.50
C ARG A 41 55.18 -38.99 -12.26
N LEU A 42 55.92 -38.76 -11.15
CA LEU A 42 57.12 -37.92 -10.88
C LEU A 42 57.09 -36.39 -11.20
N HIS A 43 57.72 -35.43 -10.50
CA HIS A 43 58.81 -35.39 -9.51
C HIS A 43 58.93 -33.97 -8.87
N ILE A 44 59.25 -33.89 -7.56
CA ILE A 44 60.32 -33.10 -6.87
C ILE A 44 60.45 -31.57 -7.14
N ALA A 45 60.69 -30.64 -6.21
CA ALA A 45 60.82 -30.60 -4.73
C ALA A 45 61.14 -29.14 -4.29
N HIS A 46 60.81 -28.83 -3.02
CA HIS A 46 61.53 -27.97 -2.03
C HIS A 46 61.77 -26.46 -2.33
N GLU A 47 61.79 -25.52 -1.39
CA GLU A 47 61.38 -25.39 0.02
C GLU A 47 61.67 -23.92 0.44
N ASN A 48 60.97 -23.46 1.48
CA ASN A 48 61.43 -22.53 2.53
C ASN A 48 61.89 -21.08 2.20
N THR A 49 61.22 -20.10 2.80
CA THR A 49 61.64 -19.51 4.11
C THR A 49 60.86 -18.22 4.41
N ARG A 50 60.15 -18.21 5.55
CA ARG A 50 59.68 -16.99 6.24
C ARG A 50 60.77 -16.48 7.20
N ARG A 51 60.96 -15.16 7.31
CA ARG A 51 61.32 -14.46 8.59
C ARG A 51 61.26 -12.93 8.46
N ARG A 52 60.57 -12.31 9.45
CA ARG A 52 60.88 -11.07 10.23
C ARG A 52 61.03 -9.74 9.46
N THR A 53 60.73 -8.52 9.94
CA THR A 53 60.13 -7.86 11.12
C THR A 53 60.17 -6.34 10.85
N LEU A 54 59.36 -5.55 11.58
CA LEU A 54 59.56 -4.14 11.97
C LEU A 54 59.18 -2.97 11.03
N SER A 55 58.31 -2.11 11.58
CA SER A 55 58.38 -0.63 11.63
C SER A 55 58.23 0.19 10.35
N SER A 56 57.16 0.99 10.26
CA SER A 56 57.21 2.47 10.36
C SER A 56 55.90 3.12 9.88
N THR A 57 55.37 4.04 10.68
CA THR A 57 54.50 5.13 10.20
C THR A 57 55.34 6.11 9.39
N PRO A 58 54.77 6.79 8.38
CA PRO A 58 54.42 8.18 8.64
C PRO A 58 53.13 8.66 7.97
N SER A 59 52.54 9.68 8.62
CA SER A 59 51.61 10.63 8.03
C SER A 59 52.26 11.40 6.87
N TYR A 60 51.55 11.59 5.75
CA TYR A 60 51.53 12.88 5.03
C TYR A 60 50.42 12.93 3.97
N HIS A 61 49.66 14.03 4.01
CA HIS A 61 48.88 14.58 2.89
C HIS A 61 49.80 14.95 1.72
N GLN A 62 49.54 14.49 0.48
CA GLN A 62 49.51 15.37 -0.70
C GLN A 62 49.02 14.59 -1.94
N SER A 63 48.46 15.37 -2.85
CA SER A 63 47.67 15.10 -4.04
C SER A 63 48.43 14.57 -5.29
N LYS A 64 47.64 14.23 -6.33
CA LYS A 64 47.97 14.09 -7.78
C LYS A 64 48.68 12.78 -8.16
N LEU A 65 48.33 12.00 -9.19
CA LEU A 65 47.54 12.12 -10.44
C LEU A 65 46.94 10.71 -10.75
N ASN A 66 45.82 10.57 -11.46
CA ASN A 66 45.85 10.46 -12.93
C ASN A 66 44.45 10.68 -13.51
N ALA A 67 44.36 11.70 -14.36
CA ALA A 67 43.38 11.74 -15.43
C ALA A 67 43.69 10.61 -16.42
N ILE A 68 42.65 9.95 -16.94
CA ILE A 68 42.44 9.71 -18.38
C ILE A 68 41.07 9.03 -18.59
N ASN A 69 40.32 9.63 -19.52
CA ASN A 69 39.14 9.13 -20.23
C ASN A 69 37.75 9.26 -19.60
N THR A 70 37.32 10.51 -19.46
CA THR A 70 35.91 10.90 -19.67
C THR A 70 35.53 10.71 -21.14
N LYS A 71 34.80 9.63 -21.45
CA LYS A 71 33.94 9.62 -22.64
C LYS A 71 32.68 10.42 -22.29
N ILE A 72 32.66 11.64 -22.81
CA ILE A 72 31.55 12.59 -22.79
C ILE A 72 30.32 11.89 -23.40
N ILE A 73 29.31 11.66 -22.57
CA ILE A 73 27.95 11.33 -23.03
C ILE A 73 27.29 12.68 -23.39
N PRO A 74 26.67 12.82 -24.56
CA PRO A 74 26.05 14.08 -24.98
C PRO A 74 24.87 14.46 -24.06
N PRO A 75 24.64 15.76 -23.81
CA PRO A 75 23.73 16.22 -22.76
C PRO A 75 22.22 16.06 -23.05
N ASN A 76 21.81 15.31 -24.08
CA ASN A 76 20.41 15.16 -24.47
C ASN A 76 20.01 13.68 -24.58
N SER A 77 20.01 12.97 -23.45
CA SER A 77 19.26 11.71 -23.30
C SER A 77 18.05 11.98 -22.40
N PRO A 78 16.80 11.80 -22.87
CA PRO A 78 15.59 12.24 -22.14
C PRO A 78 15.23 11.39 -20.91
N TYR A 79 16.14 10.56 -20.37
CA TYR A 79 15.83 9.62 -19.29
C TYR A 79 16.75 9.70 -18.05
N THR A 80 17.61 10.71 -17.93
CA THR A 80 18.52 10.85 -16.77
C THR A 80 18.23 12.11 -15.96
N THR A 81 17.08 12.17 -15.29
CA THR A 81 16.88 12.93 -14.04
C THR A 81 15.63 12.39 -13.32
N MET A 82 15.78 11.56 -12.28
CA MET A 82 14.65 11.22 -11.38
C MET A 82 15.15 10.96 -9.96
N VAL A 83 15.79 11.96 -9.35
CA VAL A 83 15.74 12.13 -7.88
C VAL A 83 15.46 13.61 -7.65
N SER A 84 14.21 14.01 -7.86
CA SER A 84 13.75 15.36 -7.55
C SER A 84 13.60 15.49 -6.03
N ASN A 85 14.55 16.20 -5.42
CA ASN A 85 14.46 16.75 -4.06
C ASN A 85 13.51 17.95 -3.97
N GLU A 86 12.75 18.26 -5.02
CA GLU A 86 11.90 19.47 -5.13
C GLU A 86 10.39 19.16 -5.10
N LEU A 87 9.97 18.15 -4.34
CA LEU A 87 8.54 17.85 -4.19
C LEU A 87 8.12 18.17 -2.75
N PRO A 88 7.26 19.18 -2.51
CA PRO A 88 6.99 19.66 -1.16
C PRO A 88 6.37 18.59 -0.25
N ALA A 89 5.62 17.61 -0.79
CA ALA A 89 5.08 16.44 -0.06
C ALA A 89 6.16 15.55 0.59
N ARG A 90 7.43 15.82 0.27
CA ARG A 90 8.58 15.15 0.83
C ARG A 90 9.16 15.81 2.07
N GLU A 91 8.68 16.98 2.46
CA GLU A 91 9.19 17.80 3.57
C GLU A 91 8.65 17.39 4.94
N LEU A 92 7.49 16.72 5.00
CA LEU A 92 6.90 16.29 6.27
C LEU A 92 7.73 15.16 6.90
N PRO A 93 7.85 15.14 8.25
CA PRO A 93 8.55 14.07 8.93
C PRO A 93 7.82 12.74 8.73
N ALA A 94 8.59 11.67 8.55
CA ALA A 94 8.04 10.32 8.42
C ALA A 94 7.36 9.91 9.74
N PRO A 95 6.06 9.58 9.75
CA PRO A 95 5.38 9.15 10.97
C PRO A 95 5.91 7.78 11.44
N THR A 96 5.87 7.55 12.75
CA THR A 96 6.36 6.30 13.38
C THR A 96 5.31 5.74 14.34
N GLY A 97 5.47 4.48 14.73
CA GLY A 97 4.48 3.77 15.55
C GLY A 97 3.28 3.33 14.73
N HIS A 98 2.08 3.48 15.28
CA HIS A 98 0.83 3.16 14.58
C HIS A 98 0.49 4.27 13.59
N ILE A 99 0.33 3.91 12.33
CA ILE A 99 0.10 4.86 11.23
C ILE A 99 -0.93 4.31 10.24
N GLY A 100 -1.55 5.21 9.49
CA GLY A 100 -2.43 4.89 8.37
C GLY A 100 -1.63 4.77 7.09
N ILE A 101 -1.60 3.58 6.49
CA ILE A 101 -1.03 3.38 5.15
C ILE A 101 -2.14 3.45 4.12
N VAL A 102 -2.03 4.39 3.19
CA VAL A 102 -2.94 4.57 2.06
C VAL A 102 -2.24 4.18 0.77
N PHE A 103 -2.91 3.37 -0.04
CA PHE A 103 -2.57 3.13 -1.43
C PHE A 103 -3.59 3.79 -2.35
N THR A 104 -3.12 4.39 -3.43
CA THR A 104 -3.94 4.88 -4.54
C THR A 104 -3.60 4.12 -5.82
N ASP A 105 -4.55 4.01 -6.74
CA ASP A 105 -4.35 3.41 -8.06
C ASP A 105 -5.35 4.00 -9.06
N ILE A 106 -4.93 4.14 -10.34
CA ILE A 106 -5.80 4.69 -11.39
C ILE A 106 -6.54 3.55 -12.09
N VAL A 107 -7.87 3.63 -12.07
CA VAL A 107 -8.72 2.62 -12.72
C VAL A 107 -8.57 2.68 -14.24
N LYS A 108 -8.31 1.53 -14.86
CA LYS A 108 -8.16 1.36 -16.31
C LYS A 108 -7.05 2.21 -16.93
N SER A 109 -6.03 2.59 -16.17
CA SER A 109 -4.89 3.39 -16.65
C SER A 109 -4.21 2.81 -17.89
N THR A 110 -3.94 1.49 -17.91
CA THR A 110 -3.35 0.80 -19.07
C THR A 110 -4.20 0.98 -20.33
N ASN A 111 -5.53 0.95 -20.21
CA ASN A 111 -6.42 1.18 -21.36
C ASN A 111 -6.33 2.61 -21.90
N ILE A 112 -6.12 3.59 -21.00
CA ILE A 112 -5.95 4.99 -21.39
C ILE A 112 -4.59 5.17 -22.08
N TRP A 113 -3.51 4.60 -21.51
CA TRP A 113 -2.16 4.60 -22.11
C TRP A 113 -2.14 4.05 -23.53
N GLU A 114 -2.83 2.94 -23.78
CA GLU A 114 -2.92 2.30 -25.10
C GLU A 114 -3.75 3.11 -26.12
N LYS A 115 -4.79 3.82 -25.66
CA LYS A 115 -5.69 4.58 -26.53
C LYS A 115 -5.13 5.96 -26.88
N ASP A 116 -4.59 6.67 -25.89
CA ASP A 116 -4.04 8.01 -26.07
C ASP A 116 -2.94 8.29 -25.04
N THR A 117 -1.70 7.98 -25.43
CA THR A 117 -0.50 8.19 -24.63
C THR A 117 -0.28 9.67 -24.29
N ASN A 118 -0.56 10.59 -25.22
CA ASN A 118 -0.32 12.02 -25.00
C ASN A 118 -1.31 12.59 -23.98
N ALA A 119 -2.59 12.23 -24.11
CA ALA A 119 -3.60 12.60 -23.12
C ALA A 119 -3.26 12.05 -21.73
N MET A 120 -2.79 10.80 -21.66
CA MET A 120 -2.41 10.18 -20.39
C MET A 120 -1.19 10.85 -19.75
N ILE A 121 -0.16 11.23 -20.51
CA ILE A 121 1.00 11.96 -19.97
C ILE A 121 0.56 13.29 -19.32
N SER A 122 -0.28 14.06 -20.03
CA SER A 122 -0.79 15.33 -19.49
C SER A 122 -1.68 15.12 -18.26
N ALA A 123 -2.52 14.09 -18.27
CA ALA A 123 -3.38 13.75 -17.14
C ALA A 123 -2.56 13.28 -15.92
N MET A 124 -1.54 12.43 -16.11
CA MET A 124 -0.67 11.97 -15.05
C MET A 124 0.03 13.11 -14.33
N LYS A 125 0.41 14.18 -15.05
CA LYS A 125 1.00 15.36 -14.42
C LYS A 125 0.00 16.03 -13.46
N LEU A 126 -1.23 16.28 -13.91
CA LEU A 126 -2.27 16.88 -13.07
C LEU A 126 -2.56 15.99 -11.86
N HIS A 127 -2.74 14.69 -12.09
CA HIS A 127 -2.93 13.70 -11.04
C HIS A 127 -1.83 13.75 -9.97
N ASP A 128 -0.57 13.66 -10.39
CA ASP A 128 0.56 13.63 -9.48
C ASP A 128 0.68 14.94 -8.68
N ASP A 129 0.44 16.09 -9.31
CA ASP A 129 0.43 17.40 -8.65
C ASP A 129 -0.71 17.49 -7.62
N THR A 130 -1.91 17.04 -7.97
CA THR A 130 -3.08 17.00 -7.06
C THR A 130 -2.83 16.09 -5.87
N ILE A 131 -2.36 14.85 -6.09
CA ILE A 131 -2.10 13.90 -5.00
C ILE A 131 -1.03 14.42 -4.05
N ARG A 132 0.05 15.00 -4.55
CA ARG A 132 1.11 15.58 -3.71
C ARG A 132 0.63 16.79 -2.92
N SER A 133 -0.16 17.67 -3.53
CA SER A 133 -0.75 18.82 -2.84
C SER A 133 -1.69 18.37 -1.71
N LEU A 134 -2.53 17.37 -1.96
CA LEU A 134 -3.47 16.86 -0.95
C LEU A 134 -2.77 16.04 0.13
N THR A 135 -1.69 15.34 -0.21
CA THR A 135 -0.83 14.66 0.75
C THR A 135 -0.30 15.67 1.78
N LEU A 136 0.19 16.83 1.31
CA LEU A 136 0.66 17.91 2.18
C LEU A 136 -0.42 18.51 3.06
N SER A 137 -1.56 18.91 2.47
CA SER A 137 -2.63 19.58 3.21
C SER A 137 -3.21 18.69 4.31
N ASN A 138 -3.11 17.38 4.15
CA ASN A 138 -3.59 16.39 5.09
C ASN A 138 -2.47 15.81 5.98
N SER A 139 -1.32 16.47 6.10
CA SER A 139 -0.21 16.00 6.96
C SER A 139 0.29 14.59 6.65
N GLY A 140 0.19 14.18 5.38
CA GLY A 140 0.64 12.89 4.87
C GLY A 140 2.10 12.88 4.43
N TYR A 141 2.73 11.72 4.52
CA TYR A 141 4.09 11.48 4.08
C TYR A 141 4.09 10.62 2.80
N GLU A 142 4.50 11.19 1.67
CA GLU A 142 4.68 10.42 0.42
C GLU A 142 5.82 9.40 0.61
N VAL A 143 5.50 8.12 0.69
CA VAL A 143 6.52 7.07 0.81
C VAL A 143 7.20 6.88 -0.53
N LYS A 144 6.39 6.59 -1.56
CA LYS A 144 6.82 6.34 -2.93
C LYS A 144 5.63 6.33 -3.88
N GLN A 145 5.95 6.51 -5.15
CA GLN A 145 5.03 6.32 -6.27
C GLN A 145 5.32 4.96 -6.93
N ASN A 146 4.27 4.19 -7.19
CA ASN A 146 4.32 2.86 -7.77
C ASN A 146 3.52 2.85 -9.06
N GLY A 147 4.17 3.21 -10.18
CA GLY A 147 3.49 3.35 -11.47
C GLY A 147 2.59 4.58 -11.48
N ASP A 148 1.29 4.35 -11.58
CA ASP A 148 0.20 5.33 -11.60
C ASP A 148 -0.46 5.51 -10.21
N GLY A 149 -0.01 4.77 -9.20
CA GLY A 149 -0.47 4.85 -7.82
C GLY A 149 0.56 5.41 -6.84
N PHE A 150 0.10 5.78 -5.64
CA PHE A 150 0.93 6.27 -4.55
C PHE A 150 0.81 5.40 -3.31
N MET A 151 1.90 5.30 -2.55
CA MET A 151 1.91 4.82 -1.17
C MET A 151 2.18 6.02 -0.25
N ILE A 152 1.25 6.28 0.67
CA ILE A 152 1.27 7.46 1.54
C ILE A 152 1.04 7.00 2.99
N ALA A 153 1.80 7.57 3.92
CA ALA A 153 1.69 7.27 5.34
C ALA A 153 1.14 8.48 6.11
N PHE A 154 0.19 8.25 7.01
CA PHE A 154 -0.48 9.29 7.79
C PHE A 154 -0.35 9.01 9.29
N PRO A 155 -0.12 10.05 10.12
CA PRO A 155 0.01 9.88 11.57
C PRO A 155 -1.32 9.57 12.27
N THR A 156 -2.46 9.81 11.63
CA THR A 156 -3.81 9.57 12.20
C THR A 156 -4.74 8.95 11.17
N ALA A 157 -5.74 8.19 11.61
CA ALA A 157 -6.77 7.65 10.70
C ALA A 157 -7.64 8.77 10.12
N THR A 158 -7.88 9.83 10.89
CA THR A 158 -8.59 11.04 10.49
C THR A 158 -7.91 11.74 9.31
N SER A 159 -6.59 11.94 9.37
CA SER A 159 -5.85 12.58 8.28
C SER A 159 -5.83 11.72 7.01
N ALA A 160 -5.70 10.40 7.16
CA ALA A 160 -5.78 9.46 6.04
C ALA A 160 -7.15 9.46 5.37
N VAL A 161 -8.25 9.45 6.13
CA VAL A 161 -9.60 9.47 5.57
C VAL A 161 -9.91 10.82 4.94
N GLN A 162 -9.51 11.93 5.57
CA GLN A 162 -9.68 13.27 5.00
C GLN A 162 -8.95 13.40 3.65
N PHE A 163 -7.70 12.94 3.56
CA PHE A 163 -6.98 12.86 2.29
C PHE A 163 -7.77 12.07 1.23
N CYS A 164 -8.28 10.89 1.58
CA CYS A 164 -9.03 10.07 0.64
C CYS A 164 -10.30 10.79 0.14
N LEU A 165 -11.01 11.48 1.04
CA LEU A 165 -12.22 12.24 0.70
C LEU A 165 -11.89 13.44 -0.21
N ASP A 166 -10.85 14.20 0.13
CA ASP A 166 -10.36 15.34 -0.65
C ASP A 166 -9.99 14.91 -2.07
N VAL A 167 -9.28 13.78 -2.22
CA VAL A 167 -8.90 13.25 -3.54
C VAL A 167 -10.14 12.99 -4.38
N GLN A 168 -11.16 12.34 -3.81
CA GLN A 168 -12.36 11.96 -4.55
C GLN A 168 -13.18 13.16 -5.06
N GLU A 169 -13.19 14.25 -4.31
CA GLU A 169 -13.86 15.49 -4.71
C GLU A 169 -12.97 16.31 -5.67
N LYS A 170 -11.69 16.51 -5.32
CA LYS A 170 -10.77 17.37 -6.06
C LYS A 170 -10.57 16.93 -7.50
N LEU A 171 -10.54 15.62 -7.77
CA LEU A 171 -10.39 15.08 -9.14
C LEU A 171 -11.52 15.50 -10.07
N LEU A 172 -12.72 15.83 -9.55
CA LEU A 172 -13.83 16.30 -10.38
C LEU A 172 -13.57 17.70 -10.93
N ASP A 173 -12.85 18.52 -10.17
CA ASP A 173 -12.57 19.92 -10.47
C ASP A 173 -11.32 20.13 -11.32
N GLU A 174 -10.50 19.09 -11.52
CA GLU A 174 -9.26 19.19 -12.29
C GLU A 174 -9.50 19.53 -13.77
N GLU A 175 -8.62 20.35 -14.35
CA GLU A 175 -8.70 20.76 -15.75
C GLU A 175 -8.15 19.67 -16.70
N TRP A 176 -8.81 18.51 -16.69
CA TRP A 176 -8.39 17.35 -17.47
C TRP A 176 -8.28 17.66 -18.98
N PRO A 177 -7.29 17.06 -19.68
CA PRO A 177 -7.18 17.15 -21.13
C PRO A 177 -8.48 16.73 -21.82
N LYS A 178 -8.91 17.50 -22.83
CA LYS A 178 -10.17 17.23 -23.55
C LYS A 178 -10.16 15.86 -24.22
N GLU A 179 -8.98 15.39 -24.61
CA GLU A 179 -8.72 14.08 -25.20
C GLU A 179 -9.04 12.97 -24.20
N LEU A 180 -8.62 13.12 -22.93
CA LEU A 180 -8.96 12.18 -21.86
C LEU A 180 -10.47 12.10 -21.64
N LEU A 181 -11.16 13.25 -21.59
CA LEU A 181 -12.61 13.31 -21.37
C LEU A 181 -13.44 12.68 -22.51
N LYS A 182 -12.86 12.52 -23.69
CA LYS A 182 -13.49 11.81 -24.82
C LYS A 182 -13.34 10.28 -24.71
N LEU A 183 -12.39 9.79 -23.93
CA LEU A 183 -12.19 8.36 -23.72
C LEU A 183 -13.24 7.84 -22.72
N GLY A 184 -13.76 6.64 -22.97
CA GLY A 184 -14.74 6.00 -22.09
C GLY A 184 -14.38 6.03 -20.60
N PRO A 185 -13.15 5.63 -20.19
CA PRO A 185 -12.72 5.69 -18.78
C PRO A 185 -12.61 7.10 -18.18
N GLY A 186 -12.37 8.13 -19.00
CA GLY A 186 -12.20 9.51 -18.56
C GLY A 186 -13.46 10.38 -18.70
N LYS A 187 -14.52 9.82 -19.28
CA LYS A 187 -15.74 10.55 -19.61
C LYS A 187 -16.49 11.00 -18.35
N GLU A 188 -17.05 12.20 -18.42
CA GLU A 188 -17.97 12.69 -17.41
C GLU A 188 -19.25 11.84 -17.33
N THR A 189 -19.65 11.51 -16.11
CA THR A 189 -20.89 10.78 -15.82
C THR A 189 -21.67 11.51 -14.75
N THR A 190 -22.99 11.42 -14.81
CA THR A 190 -23.90 12.09 -13.87
C THR A 190 -24.93 11.10 -13.33
N ASP A 191 -25.48 11.39 -12.16
CA ASP A 191 -26.68 10.72 -11.65
C ASP A 191 -27.96 11.24 -12.34
N SER A 192 -29.12 10.76 -11.88
CA SER A 192 -30.44 11.20 -12.35
C SER A 192 -30.74 12.67 -12.06
N ASP A 193 -30.09 13.24 -11.04
CA ASP A 193 -30.29 14.60 -10.56
C ASP A 193 -29.34 15.59 -11.26
N GLY A 194 -28.45 15.09 -12.12
CA GLY A 194 -27.46 15.87 -12.86
C GLY A 194 -26.18 16.16 -12.08
N THR A 195 -25.98 15.53 -10.92
CA THR A 195 -24.74 15.63 -10.15
C THR A 195 -23.64 14.86 -10.87
N VAL A 196 -22.49 15.49 -11.09
CA VAL A 196 -21.32 14.83 -11.69
C VAL A 196 -20.75 13.80 -10.70
N LEU A 197 -20.75 12.53 -11.11
CA LEU A 197 -20.24 11.41 -10.31
C LEU A 197 -18.77 11.12 -10.61
N PHE A 198 -18.39 11.10 -11.89
CA PHE A 198 -17.01 10.86 -12.33
C PHE A 198 -16.66 11.81 -13.46
N ARG A 199 -15.40 12.27 -13.49
CA ARG A 199 -14.84 13.11 -14.55
C ARG A 199 -13.32 12.99 -14.56
N GLY A 200 -12.73 12.68 -15.71
CA GLY A 200 -11.29 12.48 -15.84
C GLY A 200 -10.80 11.17 -15.21
N LEU A 201 -9.58 11.18 -14.67
CA LEU A 201 -8.99 9.96 -14.09
C LEU A 201 -9.77 9.53 -12.85
N GLN A 202 -10.17 8.27 -12.82
CA GLN A 202 -10.84 7.68 -11.67
C GLN A 202 -9.83 6.98 -10.77
N LEU A 203 -9.76 7.43 -9.52
CA LEU A 203 -8.90 6.80 -8.52
C LEU A 203 -9.69 5.88 -7.61
N ARG A 204 -9.06 4.77 -7.27
CA ARG A 204 -9.45 3.92 -6.15
C ARG A 204 -8.42 4.06 -5.05
N THR A 205 -8.87 4.06 -3.80
CA THR A 205 -7.98 4.15 -2.66
C THR A 205 -8.25 3.06 -1.65
N SER A 206 -7.21 2.61 -0.96
CA SER A 206 -7.37 1.73 0.18
C SER A 206 -6.52 2.15 1.36
N ALA A 207 -7.03 2.02 2.57
CA ALA A 207 -6.30 2.33 3.79
C ALA A 207 -6.31 1.17 4.80
N HIS A 208 -5.20 1.03 5.52
CA HIS A 208 -5.08 0.11 6.65
C HIS A 208 -4.30 0.79 7.78
N TRP A 209 -4.64 0.45 9.02
CA TRP A 209 -4.04 1.00 10.23
C TRP A 209 -3.22 -0.05 10.95
N GLY A 210 -2.03 0.30 11.41
CA GLY A 210 -1.20 -0.58 12.23
C GLY A 210 0.22 -0.07 12.37
N GLU A 211 1.08 -0.89 12.97
CA GLU A 211 2.49 -0.57 13.18
C GLU A 211 3.40 -1.29 12.14
N PRO A 212 3.88 -0.59 11.11
CA PRO A 212 4.76 -1.17 10.11
C PRO A 212 6.22 -1.24 10.57
N VAL A 213 7.00 -2.08 9.89
CA VAL A 213 8.46 -2.07 10.04
C VAL A 213 9.02 -0.87 9.29
N THR A 214 9.66 0.04 10.02
CA THR A 214 10.29 1.23 9.47
C THR A 214 11.71 0.92 8.99
N LYS A 215 12.09 1.42 7.81
CA LYS A 215 13.43 1.26 7.25
C LYS A 215 13.89 2.55 6.60
N TRP A 216 14.96 3.14 7.14
CA TRP A 216 15.60 4.28 6.51
C TRP A 216 16.32 3.88 5.23
N ASN A 217 16.11 4.64 4.16
CA ASN A 217 16.85 4.51 2.91
C ASN A 217 17.85 5.66 2.77
N GLU A 218 19.13 5.33 2.92
CA GLU A 218 20.24 6.29 2.86
C GLU A 218 20.42 6.95 1.49
N VAL A 219 20.01 6.31 0.40
CA VAL A 219 20.23 6.84 -0.95
C VAL A 219 19.24 7.95 -1.26
N ILE A 220 17.97 7.73 -0.98
CA ILE A 220 16.90 8.70 -1.24
C ILE A 220 16.59 9.57 -0.02
N GLN A 221 17.23 9.32 1.12
CA GLN A 221 17.02 10.04 2.40
C GLN A 221 15.54 10.07 2.80
N ARG A 222 14.88 8.90 2.71
CA ARG A 222 13.47 8.71 3.05
C ARG A 222 13.25 7.45 3.87
N MET A 223 12.17 7.47 4.66
CA MET A 223 11.68 6.29 5.34
C MET A 223 10.86 5.44 4.38
N ASP A 224 11.14 4.15 4.35
CA ASP A 224 10.28 3.14 3.74
C ASP A 224 9.55 2.35 4.84
N TYR A 225 8.39 1.83 4.51
CA TYR A 225 7.58 1.00 5.40
C TYR A 225 7.41 -0.38 4.79
N LEU A 226 7.55 -1.40 5.63
CA LEU A 226 7.54 -2.80 5.24
C LEU A 226 6.64 -3.61 6.17
N GLY A 227 6.37 -4.85 5.76
CA GLY A 227 5.71 -5.84 6.58
C GLY A 227 4.19 -5.94 6.36
N PRO A 228 3.49 -6.68 7.24
CA PRO A 228 2.10 -7.06 7.04
C PRO A 228 1.15 -5.87 6.84
N VAL A 229 1.35 -4.75 7.54
CA VAL A 229 0.50 -3.55 7.44
C VAL A 229 0.49 -3.01 6.00
N VAL A 230 1.67 -2.86 5.40
CA VAL A 230 1.82 -2.37 4.02
C VAL A 230 1.27 -3.39 3.02
N ASN A 231 1.55 -4.68 3.24
CA ASN A 231 1.07 -5.74 2.37
C ASN A 231 -0.47 -5.80 2.35
N ARG A 232 -1.13 -5.66 3.51
CA ARG A 232 -2.61 -5.63 3.60
C ARG A 232 -3.18 -4.45 2.82
N ALA A 233 -2.70 -3.24 3.08
CA ALA A 233 -3.14 -2.04 2.37
C ALA A 233 -2.97 -2.20 0.84
N ALA A 234 -1.83 -2.69 0.37
CA ALA A 234 -1.56 -2.93 -1.04
C ALA A 234 -2.46 -4.02 -1.68
N ARG A 235 -3.05 -4.91 -0.87
CA ARG A 235 -4.00 -5.93 -1.35
C ARG A 235 -5.41 -5.38 -1.43
N PHE A 236 -5.80 -4.54 -0.48
CA PHE A 236 -7.16 -4.00 -0.43
C PHE A 236 -7.47 -3.12 -1.64
N VAL A 237 -6.51 -2.36 -2.17
CA VAL A 237 -6.71 -1.58 -3.41
C VAL A 237 -7.10 -2.45 -4.61
N GLN A 238 -6.75 -3.73 -4.62
CA GLN A 238 -7.03 -4.65 -5.74
C GLN A 238 -8.51 -5.01 -5.85
N VAL A 239 -9.26 -4.93 -4.74
CA VAL A 239 -10.71 -5.19 -4.68
C VAL A 239 -11.54 -3.90 -4.68
N THR A 240 -10.87 -2.75 -4.76
CA THR A 240 -11.51 -1.44 -4.75
C THR A 240 -11.95 -1.03 -6.16
N GLU A 241 -13.15 -0.47 -6.27
CA GLU A 241 -13.68 0.11 -7.50
C GLU A 241 -13.34 1.59 -7.65
N GLY A 242 -13.52 2.12 -8.87
CA GLY A 242 -13.28 3.54 -9.16
C GLY A 242 -14.13 4.44 -8.27
N GLY A 243 -13.49 5.41 -7.62
CA GLY A 243 -14.13 6.36 -6.72
C GLY A 243 -14.39 5.87 -5.31
N GLN A 244 -14.05 4.61 -5.01
CA GLN A 244 -14.28 3.97 -3.72
C GLN A 244 -13.05 4.12 -2.81
N ILE A 245 -13.30 4.31 -1.52
CA ILE A 245 -12.28 4.32 -0.46
C ILE A 245 -12.49 3.07 0.38
N VAL A 246 -11.66 2.04 0.22
CA VAL A 246 -11.79 0.77 0.96
C VAL A 246 -10.87 0.76 2.16
N VAL A 247 -11.39 0.41 3.32
CA VAL A 247 -10.62 0.43 4.57
C VAL A 247 -10.82 -0.85 5.36
N SER A 248 -9.78 -1.28 6.07
CA SER A 248 -9.85 -2.41 6.99
C SER A 248 -10.64 -2.10 8.25
N GLU A 249 -11.13 -3.14 8.93
CA GLU A 249 -11.71 -3.02 10.27
C GLU A 249 -10.80 -2.28 11.27
N ASP A 250 -9.49 -2.59 11.33
CA ASP A 250 -8.53 -1.90 12.22
C ASP A 250 -8.49 -0.38 11.98
N PHE A 251 -8.63 0.04 10.72
CA PHE A 251 -8.65 1.45 10.36
C PHE A 251 -9.94 2.13 10.83
N ILE A 252 -11.08 1.46 10.71
CA ILE A 252 -12.37 1.99 11.17
C ILE A 252 -12.41 2.09 12.69
N LEU A 253 -11.90 1.09 13.41
CA LEU A 253 -11.82 1.13 14.87
C LEU A 253 -10.96 2.30 15.34
N GLN A 254 -9.82 2.53 14.69
CA GLN A 254 -9.00 3.70 14.99
C GLN A 254 -9.72 5.02 14.66
N LEU A 255 -10.36 5.12 13.49
CA LEU A 255 -11.10 6.33 13.11
C LEU A 255 -12.21 6.64 14.12
N GLN A 256 -12.95 5.61 14.56
CA GLN A 256 -13.96 5.74 15.59
C GLN A 256 -13.37 6.26 16.90
N HIS A 257 -12.25 5.68 17.34
CA HIS A 257 -11.56 6.10 18.55
C HIS A 257 -11.13 7.58 18.47
N GLU A 258 -10.57 8.00 17.33
CA GLU A 258 -10.18 9.40 17.11
C GLU A 258 -11.38 10.35 17.13
N MET A 259 -12.50 10.00 16.48
CA MET A 259 -13.73 10.79 16.48
C MET A 259 -14.29 10.99 17.90
N GLN A 260 -14.25 9.94 18.73
CA GLN A 260 -14.70 10.03 20.12
C GLN A 260 -13.76 10.91 20.97
N SER A 261 -12.45 10.77 20.78
CA SER A 261 -11.43 11.53 21.54
C SER A 261 -11.46 13.04 21.29
N GLN A 262 -12.00 13.48 20.15
CA GLN A 262 -12.13 14.89 19.80
C GLN A 262 -13.42 15.54 20.33
N THR A 263 -14.29 14.77 20.98
CA THR A 263 -15.47 15.32 21.63
C THR A 263 -15.02 16.07 22.90
N PRO A 264 -15.38 17.35 23.09
CA PRO A 264 -15.07 18.04 24.34
C PRO A 264 -15.70 17.28 25.49
N SER A 265 -14.90 16.78 26.42
CA SER A 265 -15.40 16.22 27.67
C SER A 265 -16.24 17.29 28.37
N GLU A 266 -17.53 17.04 28.59
CA GLU A 266 -18.32 17.79 29.55
C GLU A 266 -17.83 17.43 30.97
N GLU A 267 -16.64 17.91 31.35
CA GLU A 267 -16.14 17.87 32.72
C GLU A 267 -16.11 19.29 33.27
N ASN A 268 -17.27 19.71 33.79
CA ASN A 268 -17.40 20.71 34.85
C ASN A 268 -18.69 20.40 35.62
N GLU A 269 -18.69 19.28 36.37
CA GLU A 269 -19.44 19.24 37.63
C GLU A 269 -18.42 18.98 38.75
N ASP A 270 -18.33 19.94 39.65
CA ASP A 270 -17.40 19.99 40.78
C ASP A 270 -17.49 18.75 41.68
N PRO A 271 -16.38 18.23 42.23
CA PRO A 271 -16.44 17.21 43.26
C PRO A 271 -16.92 17.85 44.56
N ILE A 272 -18.17 17.58 44.94
CA ILE A 272 -18.64 17.82 46.30
C ILE A 272 -17.91 16.86 47.23
N CYS A 273 -16.91 17.38 47.94
CA CYS A 273 -16.32 16.76 49.12
C CYS A 273 -17.42 16.53 50.16
N THR A 274 -17.76 15.27 50.42
CA THR A 274 -18.37 14.88 51.70
C THR A 274 -17.52 13.79 52.35
N ASN A 275 -16.91 14.19 53.47
CA ASN A 275 -16.22 13.33 54.41
C ASN A 275 -17.19 12.25 54.94
N ASN A 276 -16.71 11.02 55.13
CA ASN A 276 -16.90 10.28 56.39
C ASN A 276 -16.08 8.98 56.43
N THR A 277 -15.10 9.00 57.35
CA THR A 277 -14.72 7.97 58.34
C THR A 277 -14.35 6.55 57.90
N ASP A 278 -13.04 6.31 57.94
CA ASP A 278 -12.31 5.19 58.56
C ASP A 278 -13.14 4.02 59.13
N THR A 279 -12.88 2.81 58.62
CA THR A 279 -12.69 1.61 59.45
C THR A 279 -11.73 0.63 58.75
N ASP A 280 -10.63 0.34 59.44
CA ASP A 280 -9.66 -0.71 59.13
C ASP A 280 -10.30 -2.11 59.21
N THR A 281 -9.97 -3.00 58.27
CA THR A 281 -9.77 -4.41 58.59
C THR A 281 -8.88 -5.10 57.55
N ASP A 282 -7.71 -5.54 58.01
CA ASP A 282 -6.81 -6.48 57.34
C ASP A 282 -7.51 -7.83 57.07
N ALA A 283 -7.29 -8.42 55.89
CA ALA A 283 -6.98 -9.85 55.77
C ALA A 283 -6.72 -10.28 54.30
N ASP A 284 -5.49 -10.71 54.11
CA ASP A 284 -5.10 -11.96 53.48
C ASP A 284 -4.98 -12.07 51.95
N THR A 285 -3.81 -12.56 51.58
CA THR A 285 -3.33 -12.82 50.23
C THR A 285 -3.53 -14.30 49.97
N THR A 286 -4.18 -14.70 48.86
CA THR A 286 -3.74 -15.85 48.04
C THR A 286 -4.61 -16.06 46.79
N ASN A 287 -3.92 -16.16 45.65
CA ASN A 287 -4.11 -17.12 44.57
C ASN A 287 -5.30 -17.03 43.58
N THR A 288 -4.88 -16.78 42.33
CA THR A 288 -5.18 -17.61 41.14
C THR A 288 -6.57 -17.51 40.52
N SER A 289 -6.67 -16.79 39.40
CA SER A 289 -6.86 -17.42 38.09
C SER A 289 -6.89 -16.36 36.98
N SER A 290 -5.96 -16.52 36.05
CA SER A 290 -6.00 -15.92 34.71
C SER A 290 -7.27 -16.36 33.98
N SER A 291 -8.26 -15.49 33.92
CA SER A 291 -9.33 -15.56 32.92
C SER A 291 -9.14 -14.37 31.98
N ALA A 292 -8.54 -14.63 30.83
CA ALA A 292 -8.61 -13.69 29.71
C ALA A 292 -10.09 -13.43 29.42
N PRO A 293 -10.56 -12.18 29.35
CA PRO A 293 -11.91 -11.91 28.92
C PRO A 293 -12.01 -12.34 27.45
N SER A 294 -12.75 -13.41 27.19
CA SER A 294 -13.19 -13.82 25.85
C SER A 294 -14.29 -12.89 25.35
N SER A 295 -14.08 -11.58 25.45
CA SER A 295 -14.91 -10.61 24.75
C SER A 295 -14.60 -10.74 23.26
N PRO A 296 -15.61 -10.84 22.38
CA PRO A 296 -15.36 -10.76 20.94
C PRO A 296 -14.60 -9.47 20.64
N PRO A 297 -13.75 -9.47 19.59
CA PRO A 297 -13.05 -8.25 19.18
C PRO A 297 -14.07 -7.11 18.99
N PRO A 298 -13.70 -5.87 19.37
CA PRO A 298 -14.62 -4.75 19.28
C PRO A 298 -15.09 -4.59 17.84
N SER A 299 -16.40 -4.64 17.62
CA SER A 299 -16.98 -4.37 16.31
C SER A 299 -17.17 -2.86 16.13
N PRO A 300 -16.97 -2.32 14.92
CA PRO A 300 -17.27 -0.92 14.63
C PRO A 300 -18.70 -0.50 14.98
N ASP A 301 -18.86 0.61 15.69
CA ASP A 301 -20.14 1.24 15.96
C ASP A 301 -20.46 2.29 14.87
N LEU A 302 -21.35 1.90 13.96
CA LEU A 302 -21.76 2.75 12.85
C LEU A 302 -22.55 3.98 13.28
N ASN A 303 -23.12 4.01 14.49
CA ASN A 303 -23.81 5.22 14.96
C ASN A 303 -22.81 6.33 15.23
N ILE A 304 -21.63 5.99 15.76
CA ILE A 304 -20.54 6.94 15.99
C ILE A 304 -19.97 7.39 14.64
N LEU A 305 -19.63 6.45 13.77
CA LEU A 305 -18.99 6.74 12.49
C LEU A 305 -19.90 7.51 11.52
N ARG A 306 -21.23 7.36 11.63
CA ARG A 306 -22.23 8.11 10.85
C ARG A 306 -22.79 9.33 11.58
N SER A 307 -22.30 9.64 12.78
CA SER A 307 -22.76 10.81 13.52
C SER A 307 -22.34 12.09 12.80
N LYS A 308 -23.34 12.87 12.37
CA LYS A 308 -23.11 14.16 11.70
C LYS A 308 -22.26 15.11 12.54
N GLN A 309 -22.54 15.17 13.85
CA GLN A 309 -21.82 16.03 14.78
C GLN A 309 -20.34 15.65 14.88
N LEU A 310 -20.04 14.35 14.97
CA LEU A 310 -18.65 13.90 15.08
C LEU A 310 -17.90 14.07 13.76
N GLN A 311 -18.54 13.77 12.63
CA GLN A 311 -17.93 14.01 11.32
C GLN A 311 -17.65 15.49 11.09
N ASP A 312 -18.53 16.41 11.50
CA ASP A 312 -18.33 17.86 11.33
C ASP A 312 -17.15 18.40 12.17
N ILE A 313 -16.81 17.73 13.28
CA ILE A 313 -15.67 18.08 14.13
C ILE A 313 -14.37 17.48 13.58
N THR A 314 -14.43 16.24 13.10
CA THR A 314 -13.25 15.45 12.74
C THR A 314 -12.81 15.61 11.29
N THR A 315 -13.76 15.86 10.37
CA THR A 315 -13.51 15.92 8.93
C THR A 315 -14.13 17.18 8.31
N ALA A 316 -13.48 17.73 7.28
CA ALA A 316 -13.97 18.91 6.55
C ALA A 316 -15.23 18.61 5.72
N GLN A 317 -15.47 17.34 5.38
CA GLN A 317 -16.67 16.90 4.68
C GLN A 317 -17.24 15.62 5.26
N ARG A 318 -18.56 15.51 5.20
CA ARG A 318 -19.27 14.31 5.64
C ARG A 318 -19.11 13.17 4.64
N PHE A 319 -19.19 11.95 5.16
CA PHE A 319 -19.06 10.73 4.39
C PHE A 319 -20.07 9.67 4.83
N GLU A 320 -20.38 8.77 3.91
CA GLU A 320 -21.10 7.55 4.20
C GLU A 320 -20.11 6.40 4.35
N ILE A 321 -20.45 5.48 5.25
CA ILE A 321 -19.68 4.26 5.49
C ILE A 321 -20.61 3.05 5.42
N ARG A 322 -20.19 2.00 4.72
CA ARG A 322 -20.92 0.73 4.63
C ARG A 322 -19.97 -0.47 4.67
N GLU A 323 -20.47 -1.58 5.19
CA GLU A 323 -19.74 -2.85 5.19
C GLU A 323 -19.63 -3.34 3.75
N LEU A 324 -18.42 -3.72 3.33
CA LEU A 324 -18.18 -4.35 2.05
C LEU A 324 -18.27 -5.88 2.17
N GLY A 325 -17.81 -6.43 3.31
CA GLY A 325 -17.89 -7.86 3.66
C GLY A 325 -16.52 -8.46 3.97
N ASP A 326 -16.48 -9.78 4.07
CA ASP A 326 -15.25 -10.55 4.31
C ASP A 326 -14.59 -10.95 2.98
N TYR A 327 -13.30 -10.67 2.83
CA TYR A 327 -12.56 -10.96 1.60
C TYR A 327 -11.34 -11.83 1.90
N GLU A 328 -11.19 -12.92 1.14
CA GLU A 328 -9.98 -13.75 1.19
C GLU A 328 -8.87 -13.14 0.32
N PHE A 329 -7.67 -13.00 0.90
CA PHE A 329 -6.50 -12.52 0.16
C PHE A 329 -5.38 -13.55 0.22
N GLN A 330 -4.73 -13.78 -0.93
CA GLN A 330 -3.57 -14.66 -0.98
C GLN A 330 -2.45 -14.18 -0.04
N GLY A 331 -2.01 -15.07 0.84
CA GLY A 331 -0.93 -14.81 1.79
C GLY A 331 -1.38 -14.18 3.11
N LEU A 332 -2.69 -14.03 3.32
CA LEU A 332 -3.28 -13.77 4.63
C LEU A 332 -3.98 -15.04 5.11
N ASP A 333 -3.81 -15.36 6.40
CA ASP A 333 -4.32 -16.61 6.97
C ASP A 333 -5.83 -16.60 7.19
N HIS A 334 -6.44 -15.42 7.29
CA HIS A 334 -7.86 -15.23 7.59
C HIS A 334 -8.51 -14.23 6.63
N PRO A 335 -9.81 -14.41 6.31
CA PRO A 335 -10.58 -13.39 5.63
C PRO A 335 -10.46 -12.03 6.31
N GLN A 336 -10.49 -10.97 5.52
CA GLN A 336 -10.36 -9.61 5.97
C GLN A 336 -11.69 -8.91 5.83
N LYS A 337 -12.21 -8.41 6.96
CA LYS A 337 -13.42 -7.62 6.97
C LYS A 337 -13.13 -6.21 6.45
N LEU A 338 -13.80 -5.83 5.38
CA LEU A 338 -13.61 -4.57 4.69
C LEU A 338 -14.85 -3.69 4.76
N TRP A 339 -14.59 -2.39 4.75
CA TRP A 339 -15.59 -1.33 4.72
C TRP A 339 -15.29 -0.42 3.54
N PHE A 340 -16.29 0.29 3.06
CA PHE A 340 -16.07 1.38 2.13
C PHE A 340 -16.63 2.69 2.64
N ILE A 341 -15.92 3.76 2.29
CA ILE A 341 -16.24 5.14 2.57
C ILE A 341 -16.49 5.85 1.23
N VAL A 342 -17.47 6.74 1.21
CA VAL A 342 -17.76 7.60 0.06
C VAL A 342 -18.13 9.01 0.55
N PRO A 343 -17.60 10.09 -0.06
CA PRO A 343 -18.05 11.44 0.26
C PRO A 343 -19.57 11.56 0.10
N ARG A 344 -20.25 12.23 1.02
CA ARG A 344 -21.72 12.34 0.99
C ARG A 344 -22.23 12.96 -0.31
N ARG A 345 -21.48 13.90 -0.90
CA ARG A 345 -21.78 14.54 -2.19
C ARG A 345 -21.73 13.57 -3.38
N LEU A 346 -21.06 12.44 -3.21
CA LEU A 346 -20.79 11.45 -4.25
C LEU A 346 -21.43 10.10 -3.94
N GLU A 347 -22.43 10.07 -3.05
CA GLU A 347 -23.15 8.84 -2.69
C GLU A 347 -23.79 8.16 -3.90
N GLY A 348 -24.15 8.90 -4.95
CA GLY A 348 -24.65 8.34 -6.22
C GLY A 348 -23.66 7.37 -6.90
N ARG A 349 -22.38 7.36 -6.51
CA ARG A 349 -21.40 6.35 -6.95
C ARG A 349 -21.70 4.96 -6.39
N VAL A 350 -22.46 4.82 -5.30
CA VAL A 350 -22.80 3.51 -4.73
C VAL A 350 -23.63 2.68 -5.71
N ASP A 351 -24.57 3.32 -6.41
CA ASP A 351 -25.37 2.67 -7.45
C ASP A 351 -24.53 2.23 -8.65
N HIS A 352 -23.43 2.95 -8.92
CA HIS A 352 -22.46 2.56 -9.95
C HIS A 352 -21.78 1.24 -9.59
N TRP A 353 -21.33 1.07 -8.34
CA TRP A 353 -20.66 -0.17 -7.91
C TRP A 353 -21.59 -1.38 -7.91
N HIS A 354 -22.87 -1.19 -7.58
CA HIS A 354 -23.87 -2.27 -7.68
C HIS A 354 -24.10 -2.76 -9.12
N GLN A 355 -23.81 -1.94 -10.13
CA GLN A 355 -23.92 -2.30 -11.54
C GLN A 355 -22.64 -2.96 -12.09
N VAL A 356 -21.51 -2.81 -11.39
CA VAL A 356 -20.28 -3.50 -11.76
C VAL A 356 -20.43 -4.95 -11.31
N GLU A 357 -20.78 -5.84 -12.26
CA GLU A 357 -20.64 -7.26 -12.03
C GLU A 357 -19.18 -7.56 -11.72
N HIS A 358 -18.88 -7.95 -10.47
CA HIS A 358 -17.58 -8.52 -10.15
C HIS A 358 -17.42 -9.76 -11.02
N VAL A 359 -16.59 -9.64 -12.07
CA VAL A 359 -16.29 -10.77 -12.95
C VAL A 359 -15.61 -11.83 -12.10
N SER A 360 -16.36 -12.87 -11.73
CA SER A 360 -15.84 -14.10 -11.16
C SER A 360 -14.98 -14.78 -12.23
N GLY A 361 -13.73 -14.36 -12.40
CA GLY A 361 -12.91 -14.87 -13.49
C GLY A 361 -11.71 -14.04 -13.92
N VAL A 362 -11.57 -12.77 -13.51
CA VAL A 362 -10.23 -12.15 -13.55
C VAL A 362 -9.45 -12.80 -12.42
N LYS A 363 -8.49 -13.67 -12.76
CA LYS A 363 -7.57 -14.32 -11.80
C LYS A 363 -6.70 -13.28 -11.09
N GLY A 364 -7.30 -12.50 -10.20
CA GLY A 364 -6.72 -12.03 -8.96
C GLY A 364 -7.32 -12.87 -7.84
N ASN A 365 -6.50 -13.31 -6.90
CA ASN A 365 -6.80 -14.38 -5.94
C ASN A 365 -7.71 -13.93 -4.80
N VAL A 366 -8.96 -13.61 -5.13
CA VAL A 366 -9.95 -13.16 -4.15
C VAL A 366 -11.29 -13.85 -4.44
N LYS A 367 -11.83 -14.54 -3.43
CA LYS A 367 -13.20 -15.02 -3.41
C LYS A 367 -14.01 -14.12 -2.47
N PRO A 368 -15.17 -13.61 -2.90
CA PRO A 368 -16.14 -12.96 -2.01
C PRO A 368 -16.87 -13.98 -1.14
#